data_AF-A0A7R9UPR9-F1
#
_entry.id   AF-A0A7R9UPR9-F1
#
_cell.length_a   1.000
_cell.length_b   1.000
_cell.length_c   1.000
_cell.angle_alpha   90.00
_cell.angle_beta   90.00
_cell.angle_gamma   90.00
#
_symmetry.space_group_name_H-M   'P 1'
#
loop_
_entity.id
_entity.type
_entity.pdbx_description
1 polymer ?
#
loop_
_entity_poly.entity_id
_entity_poly.type
_entity_poly.pdbx_seq_one_letter_code
_entity_poly.pdbx_strand_id
1 'polypeptide(L)'
;ALLSDVIGYVGELKPLLSAVRAVLRPGSGLLALTAEKLPDTAALPDTTPADGEAVGGAAVGGVALLDSGRFGHSQRYLHAAAHASGFDVVSSEEAVLRTNRGQPVAAIVLVLRAGKPVPELP
;
A
#
# COMPACT_ATOMS: atom_id res chain seq x y z
N ALA A 1 -12.67 8.06 3.44
CA ALA A 1 -11.34 8.64 3.70
C ALA A 1 -10.57 8.76 2.38
N LEU A 2 -9.67 9.73 2.28
CA LEU A 2 -8.81 9.93 1.10
C LEU A 2 -7.36 10.06 1.59
N LEU A 3 -6.46 9.26 1.02
CA LEU A 3 -5.03 9.28 1.29
C LEU A 3 -4.28 9.50 -0.03
N SER A 4 -4.09 10.76 -0.41
CA SER A 4 -3.38 11.13 -1.64
C SER A 4 -2.01 11.71 -1.32
N ASP A 5 -0.96 11.22 -2.00
CA ASP A 5 0.44 11.65 -1.86
C ASP A 5 1.08 11.45 -0.46
N VAL A 6 0.38 10.80 0.47
CA VAL A 6 0.89 10.50 1.82
C VAL A 6 1.44 9.07 1.95
N ILE A 7 0.95 8.13 1.14
CA ILE A 7 1.33 6.72 1.24
C ILE A 7 2.81 6.50 0.93
N GLY A 8 3.40 7.33 0.07
CA GLY A 8 4.83 7.28 -0.23
C GLY A 8 5.75 7.55 0.96
N TYR A 9 5.24 7.96 2.12
CA TYR A 9 6.04 8.13 3.34
C TYR A 9 5.86 6.98 4.34
N VAL A 10 5.07 5.97 3.98
CA VAL A 10 4.73 4.85 4.87
C VAL A 10 5.18 3.57 4.20
N GLY A 11 6.09 2.84 4.84
CA GLY A 11 6.53 1.52 4.37
C GLY A 11 5.43 0.48 4.56
N GLU A 12 5.31 -0.06 5.78
CA GLU A 12 4.25 -1.02 6.12
C GLU A 12 2.92 -0.29 6.39
N LEU A 13 1.93 -0.54 5.53
CA LEU A 13 0.59 0.02 5.52
C LEU A 13 -0.39 -0.67 6.47
N LYS A 14 -0.18 -1.91 6.91
CA LYS A 14 -1.19 -2.63 7.72
C LYS A 14 -1.64 -1.87 8.99
N PRO A 15 -0.75 -1.25 9.80
CA PRO A 15 -1.18 -0.46 10.96
C PRO A 15 -2.03 0.74 10.57
N LEU A 16 -1.65 1.45 9.50
CA LEU A 16 -2.38 2.59 8.97
C LEU A 16 -3.77 2.17 8.48
N LEU A 17 -3.84 1.12 7.67
CA LEU A 17 -5.10 0.60 7.13
C LEU A 17 -6.02 0.12 8.26
N SER A 18 -5.48 -0.59 9.26
CA SER A 18 -6.25 -1.02 10.43
C SER A 18 -6.84 0.16 11.21
N ALA A 19 -6.05 1.22 11.41
CA ALA A 19 -6.53 2.45 12.07
C ALA A 19 -7.65 3.14 11.25
N VAL A 20 -7.50 3.21 9.93
CA VAL A 20 -8.56 3.75 9.05
C VAL A 20 -9.80 2.86 9.07
N ARG A 21 -9.64 1.53 9.07
CA ARG A 21 -10.75 0.57 9.14
C ARG A 21 -11.57 0.72 10.41
N ALA A 22 -10.95 1.09 11.53
CA ALA A 22 -11.61 1.27 12.81
C ALA A 22 -12.58 2.47 12.83
N VAL A 23 -12.34 3.49 11.99
CA VAL A 23 -13.15 4.73 11.97
C VAL A 23 -14.15 4.79 10.81
N LEU A 24 -14.05 3.89 9.83
CA LEU A 24 -14.99 3.82 8.71
C LEU A 24 -16.22 2.99 9.05
N ARG A 25 -17.39 3.41 8.51
CA ARG A 25 -18.63 2.64 8.62
C ARG A 25 -18.45 1.24 8.02
N PRO A 26 -18.66 0.14 8.78
CA PRO A 26 -18.52 -1.19 8.24
C PRO A 26 -19.50 -1.45 7.08
N GLY A 27 -19.07 -2.21 6.07
CA GLY A 27 -19.83 -2.58 4.87
C GLY A 27 -20.06 -1.47 3.84
N SER A 28 -19.91 -0.19 4.20
CA SER A 28 -20.24 0.95 3.31
C SER A 28 -19.19 2.05 3.26
N GLY A 29 -18.31 2.14 4.26
CA GLY A 29 -17.23 3.13 4.30
C GLY A 29 -16.21 2.87 3.21
N LEU A 30 -15.80 3.93 2.52
CA LEU A 30 -14.80 3.87 1.46
C LEU A 30 -13.49 4.54 1.89
N LEU A 31 -12.38 3.95 1.45
CA LEU A 31 -11.05 4.54 1.45
C LEU A 31 -10.55 4.59 0.01
N ALA A 32 -10.18 5.77 -0.47
CA ALA A 32 -9.44 5.93 -1.71
C ALA A 32 -8.00 6.31 -1.38
N LEU A 33 -7.02 5.69 -2.04
CA LEU A 33 -5.60 5.99 -1.85
C LEU A 33 -4.81 5.93 -3.15
N THR A 34 -3.68 6.63 -3.18
CA THR A 34 -2.68 6.54 -4.25
C THR A 34 -1.34 6.09 -3.68
N ALA A 35 -0.65 5.19 -4.38
CA ALA A 35 0.67 4.67 -4.00
C ALA A 35 1.64 4.74 -5.18
N GLU A 36 2.92 5.03 -4.91
CA GLU A 36 3.98 4.96 -5.93
C GLU A 36 4.21 3.48 -6.28
N LYS A 37 4.16 3.14 -7.57
CA LYS A 37 4.14 1.75 -8.04
C LYS A 37 5.54 1.14 -7.92
N LEU A 38 5.63 0.04 -7.19
CA LEU A 38 6.75 -0.90 -7.28
C LEU A 38 6.36 -2.07 -8.19
N PRO A 39 7.22 -2.52 -9.12
CA PRO A 39 6.94 -3.72 -9.90
C PRO A 39 6.71 -4.94 -9.00
N ASP A 40 5.69 -5.76 -9.31
CA ASP A 40 5.42 -7.00 -8.53
C ASP A 40 6.60 -7.98 -8.57
N THR A 41 7.44 -7.90 -9.59
CA THR A 41 8.67 -8.70 -9.73
C THR A 41 9.81 -8.26 -8.81
N ALA A 42 9.71 -7.07 -8.19
CA ALA A 42 10.74 -6.60 -7.26
C ALA A 42 10.75 -7.41 -5.96
N ALA A 43 9.62 -8.04 -5.60
CA ALA A 43 9.51 -8.88 -4.41
C ALA A 43 10.17 -10.25 -4.63
N LEU A 44 11.47 -10.38 -4.34
CA LEU A 44 12.23 -11.58 -3.92
C LEU A 44 13.73 -11.16 -3.75
N PRO A 45 14.51 -11.66 -2.76
CA PRO A 45 14.28 -12.83 -1.93
C PRO A 45 14.11 -12.53 -0.43
N ASP A 46 13.57 -13.53 0.25
CA ASP A 46 13.25 -13.64 1.68
C ASP A 46 14.51 -13.75 2.57
N THR A 47 15.45 -12.81 2.44
CA THR A 47 16.63 -12.74 3.32
C THR A 47 16.57 -11.48 4.15
N THR A 48 16.20 -11.63 5.42
CA THR A 48 16.39 -10.61 6.46
C THR A 48 17.86 -10.20 6.50
N PRO A 49 18.23 -8.92 6.28
CA PRO A 49 19.59 -8.49 6.51
C PRO A 49 19.85 -8.53 8.02
N ALA A 50 20.82 -9.34 8.44
CA ALA A 50 21.43 -9.22 9.74
C ALA A 50 22.20 -7.90 9.77
N ASP A 51 21.76 -7.02 10.66
CA ASP A 51 22.39 -5.78 11.09
C ASP A 51 22.53 -4.68 10.02
N GLY A 52 22.23 -3.45 10.45
CA GLY A 52 21.90 -2.36 9.55
C GLY A 52 23.04 -1.91 8.66
N GLU A 53 22.79 -1.93 7.35
CA GLU A 53 22.90 -0.77 6.46
C GLU A 53 22.12 -1.10 5.18
N ALA A 54 21.06 -0.33 4.90
CA ALA A 54 20.32 -0.39 3.64
C ALA A 54 20.47 0.95 2.92
N VAL A 55 21.50 1.05 2.07
CA VAL A 55 21.60 2.11 1.06
C VAL A 55 21.14 1.48 -0.26
N GLY A 56 19.86 1.71 -0.60
CA GLY A 56 19.17 1.12 -1.76
C GLY A 56 18.38 -0.13 -1.38
N GLY A 57 17.13 0.03 -0.95
CA GLY A 57 16.35 -1.04 -0.31
C GLY A 57 15.91 -2.13 -1.27
N ALA A 58 16.35 -3.37 -1.04
CA ALA A 58 15.74 -4.56 -1.62
C ALA A 58 14.24 -4.59 -1.24
N ALA A 59 13.37 -4.96 -2.19
CA ALA A 59 11.95 -5.00 -1.90
C ALA A 59 11.61 -6.19 -1.00
N VAL A 60 11.25 -5.90 0.25
CA VAL A 60 10.81 -6.92 1.19
C VAL A 60 9.29 -7.01 1.11
N GLY A 61 8.78 -8.17 0.68
CA GLY A 61 7.33 -8.42 0.66
C GLY A 61 6.50 -7.50 -0.23
N GLY A 62 7.10 -6.84 -1.24
CA GLY A 62 6.42 -5.92 -2.15
C GLY A 62 6.43 -4.45 -1.70
N VAL A 63 7.31 -4.08 -0.77
CA VAL A 63 7.58 -2.70 -0.34
C VAL A 63 9.06 -2.40 -0.47
N ALA A 64 9.42 -1.21 -0.98
CA ALA A 64 10.82 -0.77 -1.07
C ALA A 64 10.94 0.75 -0.86
N LEU A 65 12.03 1.21 -0.24
CA LEU A 65 12.41 2.62 -0.25
C LEU A 65 13.10 2.93 -1.58
N LEU A 66 12.55 3.85 -2.35
CA LEU A 66 13.02 4.24 -3.68
C LEU A 66 14.06 5.37 -3.57
N ASP A 67 14.82 5.59 -4.65
CA ASP A 67 15.81 6.68 -4.76
C ASP A 67 15.20 8.08 -4.58
N SER A 68 13.87 8.19 -4.73
CA SER A 68 13.12 9.41 -4.45
C SER A 68 13.01 9.74 -2.95
N GLY A 69 13.44 8.83 -2.06
CA GLY A 69 13.22 8.89 -0.62
C GLY A 69 11.80 8.50 -0.19
N ARG A 70 10.99 7.99 -1.13
CA ARG A 70 9.61 7.54 -0.89
C ARG A 70 9.51 6.03 -0.99
N PHE A 71 8.59 5.44 -0.25
CA PHE A 71 8.24 4.04 -0.39
C PHE A 71 7.42 3.81 -1.66
N GLY A 72 7.79 2.76 -2.40
CA GLY A 72 7.00 2.16 -3.45
C GLY A 72 6.34 0.88 -2.95
N HIS A 73 5.15 0.60 -3.48
CA HIS A 73 4.35 -0.56 -3.11
C HIS A 73 3.92 -1.33 -4.34
N SER A 74 4.01 -2.65 -4.28
CA SER A 74 3.55 -3.52 -5.35
C SER A 74 2.04 -3.72 -5.28
N GLN A 75 1.39 -3.99 -6.41
CA GLN A 75 -0.06 -4.22 -6.44
C GLN A 75 -0.44 -5.42 -5.57
N ARG A 76 0.34 -6.50 -5.66
CA ARG A 76 0.16 -7.69 -4.81
C ARG A 76 0.19 -7.35 -3.33
N TYR A 77 1.16 -6.55 -2.89
CA TYR A 77 1.28 -6.12 -1.51
C TYR A 77 0.07 -5.26 -1.07
N LEU A 78 -0.33 -4.28 -1.88
CA LEU A 78 -1.46 -3.39 -1.56
C LEU A 78 -2.77 -4.18 -1.38
N HIS A 79 -3.05 -5.14 -2.26
CA HIS A 79 -4.21 -6.02 -2.16
C HIS A 79 -4.15 -6.90 -0.89
N ALA A 80 -3.00 -7.51 -0.60
CA ALA A 80 -2.81 -8.35 0.57
C ALA A 80 -2.97 -7.55 1.88
N ALA A 81 -2.36 -6.36 1.96
CA ALA A 81 -2.45 -5.47 3.11
C ALA A 81 -3.87 -4.97 3.35
N ALA A 82 -4.61 -4.64 2.28
CA ALA A 82 -6.01 -4.25 2.35
C ALA A 82 -6.89 -5.37 2.93
N HIS A 83 -6.79 -6.58 2.38
CA HIS A 83 -7.56 -7.74 2.85
C HIS A 83 -7.22 -8.08 4.31
N ALA A 84 -5.93 -8.13 4.66
CA ALA A 84 -5.48 -8.39 6.02
C ALA A 84 -5.92 -7.31 7.03
N SER A 85 -6.32 -6.13 6.55
CA SER A 85 -6.83 -5.02 7.37
C SER A 85 -8.36 -4.91 7.34
N GLY A 86 -9.07 -5.90 6.79
CA GLY A 86 -10.53 -5.94 6.78
C GLY A 86 -11.18 -5.03 5.73
N PHE A 87 -10.51 -4.85 4.59
CA PHE A 87 -11.06 -4.17 3.41
C PHE A 87 -11.27 -5.13 2.24
N ASP A 88 -12.31 -4.86 1.47
CA ASP A 88 -12.52 -5.42 0.14
C ASP A 88 -12.01 -4.43 -0.91
N VAL A 89 -11.28 -4.91 -1.92
CA VAL A 89 -10.84 -4.06 -3.05
C VAL A 89 -12.02 -3.82 -3.99
N VAL A 90 -12.39 -2.57 -4.19
CA VAL A 90 -13.46 -2.14 -5.12
C VAL A 90 -12.88 -1.85 -6.49
N SER A 91 -11.76 -1.14 -6.56
CA SER A 91 -11.01 -0.90 -7.80
C SER A 91 -9.52 -0.76 -7.52
N SER A 92 -8.72 -1.11 -8.53
CA SER A 92 -7.27 -0.91 -8.57
C SER A 92 -6.90 -0.54 -9.99
N GLU A 93 -6.37 0.67 -10.18
CA GLU A 93 -6.03 1.21 -11.49
C GLU A 93 -4.60 1.74 -11.50
N GLU A 94 -3.90 1.55 -12.61
CA GLU A 94 -2.60 2.18 -12.81
C GLU A 94 -2.78 3.62 -13.29
N ALA A 95 -1.94 4.53 -12.79
CA ALA A 95 -1.98 5.93 -13.14
C ALA A 95 -0.58 6.57 -13.13
N VAL A 96 -0.51 7.85 -13.46
CA VAL A 96 0.68 8.69 -13.23
C VAL A 96 0.42 9.54 -12.00
N LEU A 97 1.22 9.37 -10.94
CA LEU A 97 1.05 10.11 -9.67
C LEU A 97 1.43 11.58 -9.85
N ARG A 98 2.60 11.79 -10.46
CA ARG A 98 3.26 13.09 -10.65
C ARG A 98 4.31 12.98 -11.74
N THR A 99 4.84 14.12 -12.14
CA THR A 99 6.06 14.21 -12.94
C THR A 99 7.22 14.61 -12.04
N ASN A 100 8.29 13.83 -12.04
CA ASN A 100 9.50 14.11 -11.29
C ASN A 100 10.68 14.25 -12.24
N ARG A 101 11.33 15.42 -12.28
CA ARG A 101 12.44 15.71 -13.22
C ARG A 101 12.08 15.39 -14.68
N GLY A 102 10.85 15.68 -15.08
CA GLY A 102 10.33 15.39 -16.42
C GLY A 102 9.93 13.93 -16.66
N GLN A 103 10.12 13.03 -15.70
CA GLN A 103 9.76 11.62 -15.81
C GLN A 103 8.43 11.33 -15.10
N PRO A 104 7.51 10.55 -15.70
CA PRO A 104 6.29 10.14 -15.04
C PRO A 104 6.60 9.17 -13.89
N VAL A 105 5.98 9.39 -12.74
CA VAL A 105 6.04 8.48 -11.61
C VAL A 105 4.81 7.59 -11.65
N ALA A 106 5.01 6.30 -11.92
CA ALA A 106 3.92 5.32 -11.98
C ALA A 106 3.24 5.17 -10.62
N ALA A 107 1.93 4.98 -10.64
CA ALA A 107 1.08 4.91 -9.46
C ALA A 107 0.09 3.77 -9.55
N ILE A 108 -0.45 3.40 -8.39
CA ILE A 108 -1.67 2.60 -8.29
C ILE A 108 -2.70 3.42 -7.49
N VAL A 109 -3.89 3.58 -8.06
CA VAL A 109 -5.07 4.17 -7.40
C VAL A 109 -5.94 3.01 -6.91
N LEU A 110 -6.13 2.91 -5.59
CA LEU A 110 -7.01 1.90 -4.99
C LEU A 110 -8.24 2.56 -4.38
N VAL A 111 -9.39 1.94 -4.62
CA VAL A 111 -10.60 2.18 -3.84
C VAL A 111 -10.92 0.92 -3.07
N LEU A 112 -11.07 1.08 -1.76
CA LEU A 112 -11.30 0.02 -0.79
C LEU A 112 -12.63 0.26 -0.07
N ARG A 113 -13.34 -0.82 0.22
CA ARG A 113 -14.55 -0.81 1.05
C ARG A 113 -14.26 -1.48 2.38
N ALA A 114 -14.62 -0.83 3.47
CA ALA A 114 -14.55 -1.43 4.79
C ALA A 114 -15.44 -2.67 4.82
N GLY A 115 -14.86 -3.85 5.00
CA GLY A 115 -15.59 -5.11 5.04
C GLY A 115 -16.61 -5.12 6.19
N LYS A 116 -17.68 -5.91 6.05
CA LYS A 116 -18.59 -6.14 7.18
C LYS A 116 -17.83 -6.86 8.29
N PRO A 117 -18.10 -6.57 9.57
CA PRO A 117 -17.56 -7.40 10.64
C PRO A 117 -18.08 -8.82 10.41
N VAL A 118 -17.19 -9.81 10.52
CA VAL A 118 -17.65 -11.20 10.63
C VAL A 118 -18.34 -11.29 11.99
N PRO A 119 -19.62 -11.68 12.06
CA PRO A 119 -20.26 -11.87 13.36
C PRO A 119 -19.48 -12.93 14.14
N GLU A 120 -19.15 -12.66 15.40
CA GLU A 120 -18.62 -13.68 16.30
C GLU A 120 -19.69 -14.78 16.43
N LEU A 121 -19.32 -16.02 16.13
CA LEU A 121 -20.19 -17.17 16.37
C LEU A 121 -20.43 -17.29 17.88
N PRO A 122 -21.68 -17.57 18.31
CA PRO A 122 -22.04 -17.70 19.73
C PRO A 122 -21.34 -18.87 20.41
#